data_AF-A0A8T4MX18-F1
#
_entry.id   AF-A0A8T4MX18-F1
#
_cell.length_a   1.000
_cell.length_b   1.000
_cell.length_c   1.000
_cell.angle_alpha   90.00
_cell.angle_beta   90.00
_cell.angle_gamma   90.00
#
_symmetry.space_group_name_H-M   'P 1'
#
loop_
_entity.id
_entity.type
_entity.pdbx_description
1 polymer ?
#
loop_
_entity_poly.entity_id
_entity_poly.type
_entity_poly.pdbx_seq_one_letter_code
_entity_poly.pdbx_strand_id
1 'polypeptide(L)'
;MKWMEFFNGLKEGQKAFGEDISFIINLVLLSVVYIIGVGITFIIAKIVGKHFLELKINKNKESYWTKLQLGTRKKEEYYRQF
;
A
#
# COMPACT_ATOMS: atom_id res chain seq x y z
N MET A 1 1.52 -52.23 -3.80
CA MET A 1 1.05 -51.09 -2.99
C MET A 1 1.73 -49.81 -3.51
N LYS A 2 1.28 -49.28 -4.66
CA LYS A 2 1.86 -48.10 -5.34
C LYS A 2 0.78 -47.20 -5.96
N TRP A 3 -0.38 -47.79 -6.28
CA TRP A 3 -1.51 -47.07 -6.87
C TRP A 3 -2.16 -46.06 -5.91
N MET A 4 -2.31 -46.37 -4.61
CA MET A 4 -2.87 -45.42 -3.64
C MET A 4 -1.99 -44.19 -3.44
N GLU A 5 -0.67 -44.36 -3.39
CA GLU A 5 0.29 -43.25 -3.30
C GLU A 5 0.24 -42.35 -4.54
N PHE A 6 0.11 -42.94 -5.73
CA PHE A 6 -0.05 -42.20 -6.98
C PHE A 6 -1.33 -41.35 -6.99
N PHE A 7 -2.48 -41.92 -6.62
CA PHE A 7 -3.74 -41.18 -6.56
C PHE A 7 -3.74 -40.10 -5.46
N ASN A 8 -3.10 -40.35 -4.32
CA ASN A 8 -2.94 -39.36 -3.27
C ASN A 8 -2.07 -38.19 -3.75
N GLY A 9 -0.92 -38.46 -4.36
CA GLY A 9 -0.06 -37.41 -4.93
C GLY A 9 -0.74 -36.61 -6.04
N LEU A 10 -1.55 -37.26 -6.88
CA LEU A 10 -2.33 -36.58 -7.92
C LEU A 10 -3.41 -35.66 -7.33
N LYS A 11 -4.08 -36.10 -6.27
CA LYS A 11 -5.07 -35.29 -5.54
C LYS A 11 -4.42 -34.09 -4.84
N GLU A 12 -3.26 -34.29 -4.22
CA GLU A 12 -2.47 -33.22 -3.60
C GLU A 12 -1.99 -32.20 -4.64
N GLY A 13 -1.49 -32.67 -5.79
CA GLY A 13 -1.07 -31.81 -6.90
C GLY A 13 -2.23 -30.98 -7.46
N GLN A 14 -3.41 -31.57 -7.66
CA GLN A 14 -4.60 -30.82 -8.08
C GLN A 14 -5.04 -29.77 -7.06
N LYS A 15 -4.96 -30.10 -5.76
CA LYS A 15 -5.29 -29.17 -4.69
C LYS A 15 -4.33 -27.97 -4.68
N ALA A 16 -3.03 -28.23 -4.73
CA ALA A 16 -2.00 -27.18 -4.78
C ALA A 16 -2.17 -26.29 -6.02
N PHE A 17 -2.43 -26.89 -7.19
CA PHE A 17 -2.70 -26.14 -8.41
C PHE A 17 -3.93 -25.23 -8.27
N GLY A 18 -5.01 -25.72 -7.66
CA GLY A 18 -6.19 -24.91 -7.37
C GLY A 18 -5.90 -23.74 -6.42
N GLU A 19 -5.10 -23.98 -5.39
CA GLU A 19 -4.66 -22.95 -4.44
C GLU A 19 -3.80 -21.88 -5.14
N ASP A 20 -2.85 -22.27 -5.99
CA ASP A 20 -2.01 -21.35 -6.76
C ASP A 20 -2.82 -20.48 -7.72
N ILE A 21 -3.76 -21.09 -8.46
CA ILE A 21 -4.65 -20.35 -9.35
C ILE A 21 -5.55 -19.39 -8.57
N SER A 22 -6.09 -19.83 -7.43
CA SER A 22 -6.90 -18.97 -6.56
C SER A 22 -6.10 -17.77 -6.05
N PHE A 23 -4.85 -18.00 -5.66
CA PHE A 23 -3.93 -16.95 -5.25
C PHE A 23 -3.68 -15.94 -6.37
N ILE A 24 -3.37 -16.41 -7.59
CA ILE A 24 -3.13 -15.54 -8.76
C ILE A 24 -4.37 -14.70 -9.07
N ILE A 25 -5.56 -15.33 -9.09
CA ILE A 25 -6.81 -14.62 -9.38
C ILE A 25 -7.08 -13.54 -8.32
N ASN A 26 -6.91 -13.88 -7.04
CA ASN A 26 -7.07 -12.90 -5.95
C ASN A 26 -6.05 -11.76 -6.06
N LEU A 27 -4.79 -12.05 -6.39
CA LEU A 27 -3.77 -11.03 -6.62
C LEU A 27 -4.16 -10.09 -7.76
N VAL A 28 -4.64 -10.63 -8.87
CA VAL A 28 -5.09 -9.85 -10.03
C VAL A 28 -6.30 -8.99 -9.67
N LEU A 29 -7.32 -9.57 -9.04
CA LEU A 29 -8.51 -8.83 -8.60
C LEU A 29 -8.16 -7.70 -7.63
N LEU A 30 -7.33 -7.99 -6.62
CA LEU A 30 -6.90 -7.00 -5.65
C LEU A 30 -6.08 -5.88 -6.31
N SER A 31 -5.23 -6.23 -7.27
CA SER A 31 -4.44 -5.25 -8.04
C SER A 31 -5.34 -4.31 -8.84
N VAL A 32 -6.38 -4.84 -9.49
CA VAL A 32 -7.35 -4.03 -10.24
C VAL A 32 -8.10 -3.09 -9.29
N VAL A 33 -8.61 -3.59 -8.17
CA VAL A 33 -9.31 -2.76 -7.17
C VAL A 33 -8.39 -1.68 -6.61
N TYR A 34 -7.14 -2.01 -6.33
CA TYR A 34 -6.15 -1.06 -5.83
C TYR A 34 -5.85 0.03 -6.86
N ILE A 35 -5.64 -0.33 -8.13
CA ILE A 35 -5.40 0.65 -9.19
C ILE A 35 -6.63 1.55 -9.40
N ILE A 36 -7.84 1.02 -9.33
CA ILE A 36 -9.04 1.85 -9.49
C ILE A 36 -9.22 2.75 -8.26
N GLY A 37 -9.16 2.21 -7.04
CA GLY A 37 -9.37 2.98 -5.81
C GLY A 37 -8.28 4.03 -5.57
N VAL A 38 -7.01 3.62 -5.63
CA VAL A 38 -5.86 4.51 -5.40
C VAL A 38 -5.51 5.33 -6.65
N GLY A 39 -5.65 4.76 -7.84
CA GLY A 39 -5.36 5.48 -9.08
C GLY A 39 -6.36 6.61 -9.34
N ILE A 40 -7.65 6.42 -9.06
CA ILE A 40 -8.63 7.52 -9.17
C ILE A 40 -8.30 8.63 -8.16
N THR A 41 -7.99 8.29 -6.90
CA THR A 41 -7.61 9.31 -5.92
C THR A 41 -6.33 10.05 -6.30
N PHE A 42 -5.36 9.36 -6.90
CA PHE A 42 -4.16 9.98 -7.48
C PHE A 42 -4.49 10.94 -8.64
N ILE A 43 -5.37 10.54 -9.57
CA ILE A 43 -5.81 11.39 -10.69
C ILE A 43 -6.48 12.65 -10.14
N ILE A 44 -7.40 12.51 -9.18
CA ILE A 44 -8.10 13.65 -8.56
C ILE A 44 -7.09 14.58 -7.86
N ALA A 45 -6.16 14.03 -7.07
CA ALA A 45 -5.15 14.83 -6.40
C ALA A 45 -4.26 15.59 -7.38
N LYS A 46 -3.90 14.96 -8.51
CA LYS A 46 -3.14 15.60 -9.59
C LYS A 46 -3.91 16.75 -10.24
N ILE A 47 -5.21 16.61 -10.48
CA ILE A 47 -6.07 17.67 -11.02
C ILE A 47 -6.15 18.86 -10.04
N VAL A 48 -6.27 18.58 -8.74
CA VAL A 48 -6.31 19.60 -7.68
C VAL A 48 -4.93 20.22 -7.40
N GLY A 49 -3.86 19.69 -8.00
CA GLY A 49 -2.48 20.14 -7.76
C GLY A 49 -1.91 19.73 -6.40
N LYS A 50 -2.54 18.77 -5.71
CA LYS A 50 -2.01 18.20 -4.47
C LYS A 50 -0.96 17.14 -4.79
N HIS A 51 0.26 17.39 -4.33
CA HIS A 51 1.33 16.40 -4.30
C HIS A 51 1.42 15.78 -2.91
N PHE A 52 1.12 14.48 -2.80
CA PHE A 52 1.25 13.76 -1.52
C PHE A 52 2.71 13.52 -1.12
N LEU A 53 3.61 13.39 -2.11
CA LEU A 53 5.04 13.29 -1.89
C LEU A 53 5.77 14.44 -2.58
N GLU A 54 6.77 14.99 -1.90
CA GLU A 54 7.72 15.96 -2.48
C GLU A 54 8.68 15.19 -3.42
N LEU A 55 8.26 14.94 -4.65
CA LEU A 55 9.02 14.15 -5.64
C LEU A 55 10.32 14.81 -6.11
N LYS A 56 10.47 16.13 -5.87
CA LYS A 56 11.68 16.86 -6.23
C LYS A 56 12.71 16.70 -5.11
N ILE A 57 13.75 15.90 -5.36
CA ILE A 57 14.97 15.92 -4.55
C ILE A 57 15.59 17.31 -4.71
N ASN A 58 15.39 18.15 -3.70
CA ASN A 58 16.03 19.45 -3.66
C ASN A 58 17.49 19.26 -3.24
N LYS A 59 18.41 19.25 -4.21
CA LYS A 59 19.86 19.11 -3.99
C LYS A 59 20.44 20.20 -3.08
N ASN A 60 19.71 21.30 -2.88
CA ASN A 60 20.10 22.42 -2.03
C ASN A 60 19.42 22.40 -0.64
N LYS A 61 18.54 21.41 -0.35
CA LYS A 61 18.03 21.21 1.02
C LYS A 61 18.99 20.30 1.77
N GLU A 62 19.57 20.78 2.87
CA GLU A 62 20.34 19.97 3.81
C GLU A 62 19.49 18.88 4.49
N SER A 63 18.18 19.05 4.53
CA SER A 63 17.27 18.12 5.18
C SER A 63 15.83 18.18 4.65
N TYR A 64 15.13 17.04 4.72
CA TYR A 64 13.69 16.94 4.49
C TYR A 64 12.85 17.43 5.69
N TRP A 65 13.49 17.71 6.84
CA TRP A 65 12.82 18.28 8.00
C TRP A 65 12.46 19.74 7.73
N THR A 66 11.17 20.06 7.77
CA THR A 66 10.71 21.44 7.84
C THR A 66 10.92 21.94 9.27
N LYS A 67 11.46 23.16 9.43
CA LYS A 67 11.49 23.82 10.73
C LYS A 67 10.05 24.06 11.16
N LEU A 68 9.58 23.30 12.14
CA LEU A 68 8.29 23.54 12.77
C LEU A 68 8.36 24.95 13.36
N GLN A 69 7.61 25.89 12.79
CA GLN A 69 7.36 27.17 13.44
C GLN A 69 6.44 26.89 14.63
N LEU A 70 7.04 26.43 15.72
CA LEU A 70 6.45 26.54 17.05
C LEU A 70 6.43 28.03 17.38
N GLY A 71 5.53 28.78 16.72
CA GLY A 71 5.15 30.09 17.22
C GLY A 71 4.81 29.90 18.69
N THR A 72 5.31 30.79 19.55
CA THR A 72 5.04 30.77 20.99
C THR A 72 3.54 30.83 21.22
N ARG A 73 2.88 29.68 21.16
CA ARG A 73 1.49 29.56 21.55
C ARG A 73 1.45 29.81 23.04
N LYS A 74 0.38 30.46 23.49
CA LYS A 74 0.23 30.74 24.92
C LYS A 74 0.28 29.41 25.68
N LYS A 75 0.96 29.38 26.83
CA LYS A 75 1.13 28.19 27.66
C LYS A 75 -0.21 27.49 27.93
N GLU A 76 -1.27 28.28 28.09
CA GLU A 76 -2.65 27.81 28.25
C GLU A 76 -3.14 26.86 27.14
N GLU A 77 -2.72 27.03 25.87
CA GLU A 77 -3.11 26.13 24.78
C GLU A 77 -2.42 24.76 24.87
N TYR A 78 -1.20 24.71 25.41
CA TYR A 78 -0.48 23.45 25.62
C TYR A 78 -1.10 22.62 26.74
N TYR A 79 -1.65 23.26 27.77
CA TYR A 79 -2.33 22.57 28.88
C TYR A 79 -3.66 21.92 28.49
N ARG A 80 -4.19 22.16 27.28
CA ARG A 80 -5.45 21.55 26.79
C ARG A 80 -5.23 20.31 25.90
N GLN A 81 -3.99 19.89 25.68
CA GLN A 81 -3.65 18.71 24.87
C GLN A 81 -3.68 17.39 25.66
N PHE A 82 -3.74 17.47 26.98
CA PHE A 82 -3.92 16.37 27.91
C PHE A 82 -5.17 16.63 28.75
#